data_AF-A0A699IJJ0-F1
#
_entry.id   AF-A0A699IJJ0-F1
#
_cell.length_a   1.000
_cell.length_b   1.000
_cell.length_c   1.000
_cell.angle_alpha   90.00
_cell.angle_beta   90.00
_cell.angle_gamma   90.00
#
_symmetry.space_group_name_H-M   'P 1'
#
loop_
_entity.id
_entity.type
_entity.pdbx_description
1 polymer ?
#
loop_
_entity_poly.entity_id
_entity_poly.type
_entity_poly.pdbx_seq_one_letter_code
_entity_poly.pdbx_strand_id
1 'polypeptide(L)' 'ASYAMFAGKDASRALAKMSKNDEDVIASLDGLTEKEIGILDDWEKKFAAKYPIVGTLAA' A
#
# COMPACT_ATOMS: atom_id res chain seq x y z
N ALA A 1 16.42 7.07 -1.01
CA ALA A 1 15.32 6.78 -1.94
C ALA A 1 14.01 6.83 -1.16
N SER A 2 13.12 7.78 -1.46
CA SER A 2 11.96 8.14 -0.61
C SER A 2 10.82 7.10 -0.55
N TYR A 3 11.00 5.95 -1.19
CA TYR A 3 10.06 4.83 -1.23
C TYR A 3 10.73 3.49 -0.88
N ALA A 4 11.98 3.52 -0.41
CA ALA A 4 12.72 2.30 -0.07
C ALA A 4 12.07 1.53 1.08
N MET A 5 11.36 2.22 1.98
CA MET A 5 10.63 1.58 3.07
C MET A 5 9.48 0.69 2.58
N PHE A 6 8.96 0.91 1.38
CA PHE A 6 7.93 0.05 0.77
C PHE A 6 8.50 -1.18 0.04
N ALA A 7 9.81 -1.25 -0.15
CA ALA A 7 10.43 -2.37 -0.85
C ALA A 7 10.49 -3.61 0.07
N GLY A 8 9.80 -4.69 -0.32
CA GLY A 8 9.81 -5.96 0.41
C GLY A 8 8.88 -6.03 1.63
N LYS A 9 8.05 -5.01 1.87
CA LYS A 9 7.02 -4.98 2.90
C LYS A 9 5.68 -4.60 2.29
N ASP A 10 4.60 -4.99 2.96
CA ASP A 10 3.26 -4.55 2.56
C ASP A 10 3.07 -3.07 2.91
N ALA A 11 2.84 -2.26 1.88
CA ALA A 11 2.67 -0.82 1.98
C ALA A 11 1.20 -0.39 1.97
N SER A 12 0.27 -1.33 2.01
CA SER A 12 -1.15 -1.07 1.74
C SER A 12 -1.72 -0.05 2.71
N ARG A 13 -1.41 -0.15 4.01
CA ARG A 13 -1.85 0.82 5.01
C ARG A 13 -1.26 2.21 4.78
N ALA A 14 0.03 2.29 4.51
CA ALA A 14 0.72 3.57 4.26
C ALA A 14 0.18 4.26 2.99
N LEU A 15 -0.10 3.50 1.92
CA LEU A 15 -0.72 4.03 0.71
C LEU A 15 -2.14 4.55 0.98
N ALA A 16 -2.93 3.78 1.74
CA ALA A 16 -4.28 4.15 2.13
C ALA A 16 -4.32 5.44 2.98
N LYS A 17 -3.37 5.58 3.93
CA LYS A 17 -3.19 6.78 4.76
C LYS A 17 -2.44 7.92 4.10
N MET A 18 -1.90 7.72 2.89
CA MET A 18 -0.89 8.61 2.27
C MET A 18 0.30 8.92 3.21
N SER A 19 0.62 8.00 4.11
CA SER A 19 1.72 8.12 5.05
C SER A 19 3.01 7.59 4.43
N LYS A 20 4.14 8.23 4.77
CA LYS A 20 5.48 7.79 4.38
C LYS A 20 6.31 7.36 5.60
N ASN A 21 5.66 7.12 6.73
CA ASN A 21 6.34 6.63 7.93
C ASN A 21 6.55 5.12 7.82
N ASP A 22 7.74 4.64 8.20
CA ASP A 22 8.05 3.20 8.24
C ASP A 22 7.08 2.43 9.16
N GLU A 23 6.60 3.09 10.22
CA GLU A 23 5.63 2.54 11.17
C GLU A 23 4.24 2.27 10.55
N ASP A 24 3.87 3.00 9.49
CA ASP A 24 2.62 2.77 8.76
C ASP A 24 2.79 1.73 7.63
N VAL A 25 4.02 1.28 7.32
CA VAL A 25 4.32 0.26 6.30
C VAL A 25 4.10 -1.13 6.89
N ILE A 26 2.84 -1.45 7.12
CA ILE A 26 2.39 -2.75 7.63
C ILE A 26 1.29 -3.33 6.75
N ALA A 27 1.20 -4.66 6.73
CA ALA A 27 0.15 -5.40 6.02
C ALA A 27 -1.24 -5.27 6.65
N SER A 28 -1.31 -4.70 7.85
CA SER A 28 -2.56 -4.62 8.59
C SER A 28 -3.43 -3.50 8.05
N LEU A 29 -4.55 -3.86 7.46
CA LEU A 29 -5.60 -2.92 7.06
C LEU A 29 -6.55 -2.56 8.22
N ASP A 30 -6.24 -3.02 9.44
CA ASP A 30 -7.10 -2.88 10.60
C ASP A 30 -7.19 -1.41 11.08
N GLY A 31 -8.43 -0.94 11.24
CA GLY A 31 -8.74 0.44 11.65
C GLY A 31 -8.70 1.48 10.52
N LEU A 32 -8.63 1.06 9.25
CA LEU A 32 -8.81 1.97 8.11
C LEU A 32 -10.28 2.29 7.89
N THR A 33 -10.57 3.57 7.65
CA THR A 33 -11.91 4.04 7.29
C THR A 33 -12.22 3.74 5.83
N GLU A 34 -13.50 3.68 5.47
CA GLU A 34 -13.95 3.45 4.07
C GLU A 34 -13.31 4.43 3.06
N LYS A 35 -13.02 5.67 3.50
CA LYS A 35 -12.31 6.66 2.68
C LYS A 35 -10.87 6.23 2.36
N GLU A 36 -10.14 5.72 3.35
CA GLU A 36 -8.76 5.29 3.18
C GLU A 36 -8.68 4.02 2.32
N ILE A 37 -9.65 3.12 2.47
CA ILE A 37 -9.80 1.95 1.57
C ILE A 37 -10.03 2.40 0.11
N GLY A 38 -10.86 3.42 -0.12
CA GLY A 38 -11.04 3.97 -1.46
C GLY A 38 -9.76 4.56 -2.06
N ILE A 39 -8.90 5.19 -1.24
CA ILE A 39 -7.59 5.68 -1.67
C ILE A 39 -6.67 4.51 -2.04
N LEU A 40 -6.69 3.42 -1.26
CA LEU A 40 -5.91 2.22 -1.55
C LEU A 40 -6.30 1.58 -2.88
N ASP A 41 -7.59 1.46 -3.17
CA ASP A 41 -8.11 0.90 -4.43
C ASP A 41 -7.67 1.73 -5.66
N ASP A 42 -7.68 3.06 -5.56
CA ASP A 42 -7.16 3.95 -6.61
C ASP A 42 -5.65 3.74 -6.84
N TRP A 43 -4.89 3.55 -5.75
CA TRP A 43 -3.48 3.22 -5.82
C TRP A 43 -3.23 1.86 -6.46
N GLU A 44 -4.00 0.83 -6.07
CA GLU A 44 -3.90 -0.51 -6.64
C GLU A 44 -4.10 -0.45 -8.17
N LYS A 45 -5.15 0.24 -8.63
CA LYS A 45 -5.42 0.43 -10.06
C LYS A 45 -4.29 1.15 -10.79
N LYS A 46 -3.73 2.20 -10.19
CA LYS A 46 -2.56 2.91 -10.74
C LYS A 46 -1.33 2.00 -10.84
N PHE A 47 -1.10 1.17 -9.82
CA PHE A 47 0.00 0.21 -9.82
C PHE A 47 -0.21 -0.87 -10.86
N ALA A 48 -1.40 -1.47 -10.95
CA ALA A 48 -1.75 -2.48 -11.93
C ALA A 48 -1.67 -1.97 -13.37
N ALA A 49 -2.01 -0.69 -13.61
CA ALA A 49 -1.89 -0.07 -14.93
C ALA A 49 -0.43 0.22 -15.33
N LYS A 50 0.44 0.51 -14.35
CA LYS A 50 1.82 0.97 -14.60
C LYS A 50 2.86 -0.15 -14.49
N TYR A 51 2.58 -1.18 -13.69
CA TYR A 51 3.49 -2.27 -13.40
C TYR A 51 2.75 -3.62 -13.56
N PRO A 52 3.36 -4.60 -14.23
CA PRO A 52 2.81 -5.94 -14.29
C PRO A 52 2.82 -6.59 -12.91
N ILE A 53 1.76 -7.31 -12.59
CA ILE A 53 1.66 -8.09 -11.34
C ILE A 53 2.62 -9.28 -11.45
N VAL A 54 3.70 -9.26 -10.66
CA VAL A 54 4.74 -10.30 -10.64
C VAL A 54 4.49 -11.41 -9.60
N GLY A 55 3.46 -11.25 -8.77
CA GLY A 55 3.10 -12.19 -7.71
C GLY A 55 2.18 -11.54 -6.68
N THR A 56 1.73 -12.32 -5.70
CA THR A 56 0.91 -11.86 -4.58
C THR A 56 1.70 -11.98 -3.28
N LEU A 57 1.57 -11.03 -2.37
CA LEU A 57 2.13 -11.19 -1.02
C LEU A 57 1.40 -12.33 -0.31
N ALA A 58 2.15 -13.23 0.33
CA ALA A 58 1.57 -14.28 1.15
C ALA A 58 0.96 -13.66 2.42
N ALA A 59 -0.26 -14.10 2.76
CA ALA A 59 -1.01 -13.68 3.94
C ALA A 59 -0.30 -14.01 5.26
#